data_AF-A0A3N0CC33-F1
#
_entry.id   AF-A0A3N0CC33-F1
#
_cell.length_a   1.000
_cell.length_b   1.000
_cell.length_c   1.000
_cell.angle_alpha   90.00
_cell.angle_beta   90.00
_cell.angle_gamma   90.00
#
_symmetry.space_group_name_H-M   'P 1'
#
loop_
_entity.id
_entity.type
_entity.pdbx_description
1 polymer ?
#
loop_
_entity_poly.entity_id
_entity_poly.type
_entity_poly.pdbx_seq_one_letter_code
_entity_poly.pdbx_strand_id
1 'polypeptide(L)'
;GAGIDTAYVLTGGVPGFAAAGGDVVRGKTRWDLERQVRLAAGSLVVLGLAGGKFVSPKITLLAGAIGAGLTFSAATNTCAMGQAISAMPWNKAAKEPTRESAILQLPVRAAGNEVTAA
;
A
#
# COMPACT_ATOMS: atom_id res chain seq x y z
N GLY A 1 5.14 26.99 18.50
CA GLY A 1 5.71 25.71 18.05
C GLY A 1 4.87 24.57 18.58
N ALA A 2 4.82 23.43 17.92
CA ALA A 2 3.97 22.28 18.29
C ALA A 2 4.43 21.49 19.55
N GLY A 3 5.32 22.07 20.38
CA GLY A 3 5.72 21.51 21.67
C GLY A 3 6.70 20.33 21.63
N ILE A 4 7.37 20.07 20.49
CA ILE A 4 8.36 18.99 20.37
C ILE A 4 9.64 19.57 19.74
N ASP A 5 10.70 19.63 20.54
CA ASP A 5 12.00 20.19 20.12
C ASP A 5 13.02 19.11 19.69
N THR A 6 12.66 17.83 19.82
CA THR A 6 13.56 16.68 19.60
C THR A 6 13.09 15.72 18.50
N ALA A 7 12.14 16.14 17.66
CA ALA A 7 11.68 15.32 16.54
C ALA A 7 12.68 15.39 15.38
N TYR A 8 13.05 14.22 14.85
CA TYR A 8 13.88 14.09 13.65
C TYR A 8 13.07 13.48 12.52
N VAL A 9 13.21 14.03 11.32
CA VAL A 9 12.63 13.46 10.10
C VAL A 9 13.61 12.45 9.52
N LEU A 10 13.17 11.21 9.33
CA LEU A 10 13.97 10.18 8.68
C LEU A 10 14.13 10.50 7.19
N THR A 11 15.35 10.85 6.76
CA THR A 11 15.69 11.02 5.34
C THR A 11 15.48 9.69 4.61
N GLY A 12 14.62 9.68 3.59
CA GLY A 12 14.24 8.45 2.88
C GLY A 12 13.22 7.57 3.61
N GLY A 13 12.68 8.03 4.74
CA GLY A 13 11.62 7.34 5.50
C GLY A 13 12.05 6.00 6.10
N VAL A 14 11.06 5.16 6.42
CA VAL A 14 11.27 3.80 6.96
C VAL A 14 12.17 2.93 6.06
N PRO A 15 12.07 2.97 4.72
CA PRO A 15 13.01 2.23 3.87
C PRO A 15 14.47 2.68 4.04
N GLY A 16 14.72 4.00 4.14
CA GLY A 16 16.06 4.54 4.37
C GLY A 16 16.63 4.12 5.73
N PHE A 17 15.81 4.14 6.77
CA PHE A 17 16.19 3.66 8.11
C PHE A 17 16.54 2.16 8.10
N ALA A 18 15.73 1.33 7.45
CA ALA A 18 16.04 -0.10 7.29
C ALA A 18 17.34 -0.32 6.51
N ALA A 19 17.58 0.44 5.44
CA ALA A 19 18.79 0.34 4.63
C ALA A 19 20.06 0.74 5.41
N ALA A 20 19.94 1.65 6.37
CA ALA A 20 21.02 2.04 7.28
C ALA A 20 21.26 1.03 8.42
N GLY A 21 20.58 -0.13 8.42
CA GLY A 21 20.70 -1.17 9.45
C GLY A 21 19.80 -0.98 10.66
N GLY A 22 18.84 -0.05 10.59
CA GLY A 22 17.83 0.13 11.64
C GLY A 22 16.89 -1.07 11.77
N ASP A 23 16.50 -1.38 13.00
CA ASP A 23 15.58 -2.49 13.29
C ASP A 23 14.14 -2.11 12.89
N VAL A 24 13.54 -2.88 11.97
CA VAL A 24 12.20 -2.61 11.46
C VAL A 24 11.34 -3.84 11.61
N VAL A 25 10.30 -3.73 12.42
CA VAL A 25 9.25 -4.74 12.51
C VAL A 25 8.46 -4.75 11.20
N ARG A 26 8.51 -5.86 10.47
CA ARG A 26 7.74 -6.06 9.24
C ARG A 26 6.46 -6.83 9.55
N GLY A 27 5.34 -6.29 9.07
CA GLY A 27 4.09 -7.03 9.02
C GLY A 27 4.13 -8.19 8.02
N LYS A 28 3.03 -8.94 7.94
CA LYS A 28 2.88 -10.04 6.99
C LYS A 28 3.06 -9.54 5.55
N THR A 29 3.93 -10.19 4.78
CA THR A 29 4.12 -9.88 3.36
C THR A 29 2.85 -10.22 2.58
N ARG A 30 2.37 -9.26 1.80
CA ARG A 30 1.21 -9.42 0.90
C ARG A 30 1.57 -8.89 -0.49
N TRP A 31 0.85 -9.36 -1.50
CA TRP A 31 0.96 -8.75 -2.82
C TRP A 31 0.50 -7.30 -2.75
N ASP A 32 1.25 -6.44 -3.43
CA ASP A 32 0.84 -5.05 -3.59
C ASP A 32 -0.52 -4.96 -4.29
N LEU A 33 -1.35 -4.02 -3.84
CA LEU A 33 -2.70 -3.84 -4.35
C LEU A 33 -2.70 -3.52 -5.85
N GLU A 34 -1.77 -2.67 -6.29
CA GLU A 34 -1.61 -2.32 -7.70
C GLU A 34 -1.20 -3.53 -8.53
N ARG A 35 -0.41 -4.45 -7.95
CA ARG A 35 -0.09 -5.71 -8.61
C ARG A 35 -1.33 -6.58 -8.78
N GLN A 36 -2.17 -6.70 -7.75
CA GLN A 36 -3.43 -7.47 -7.83
C GLN A 36 -4.37 -6.88 -8.89
N VAL A 37 -4.53 -5.55 -8.91
CA VAL A 37 -5.38 -4.84 -9.88
C VAL A 37 -4.88 -5.07 -11.31
N ARG A 38 -3.58 -4.89 -11.58
CA ARG A 38 -3.00 -5.09 -12.92
C ARG A 38 -3.22 -6.51 -13.43
N LEU A 39 -3.01 -7.51 -12.58
CA LEU A 39 -3.20 -8.90 -12.94
C LEU A 39 -4.68 -9.22 -13.21
N ALA A 40 -5.59 -8.75 -12.35
CA ALA A 40 -7.02 -8.95 -12.53
C ALA A 40 -7.53 -8.28 -13.82
N ALA A 41 -7.29 -6.98 -13.99
CA ALA A 41 -7.75 -6.24 -15.15
C ALA A 41 -7.16 -6.79 -16.46
N GLY A 42 -5.85 -7.07 -16.47
CA GLY A 42 -5.18 -7.64 -17.64
C GLY A 42 -5.72 -9.02 -18.02
N SER A 43 -5.97 -9.89 -17.03
CA SER A 43 -6.54 -11.22 -17.29
C SER A 43 -7.95 -11.14 -17.88
N LEU A 44 -8.80 -10.23 -17.39
CA LEU A 44 -10.15 -10.04 -17.91
C LEU A 44 -10.14 -9.54 -19.36
N VAL A 45 -9.21 -8.63 -19.71
CA VAL A 45 -9.04 -8.17 -21.09
C VAL A 45 -8.59 -9.31 -22.00
N VAL A 46 -7.57 -10.06 -21.61
CA VAL A 46 -7.06 -11.21 -22.41
C VAL A 46 -8.15 -12.25 -22.61
N LEU A 47 -8.89 -12.60 -21.56
CA LEU A 47 -10.01 -13.54 -21.64
C LEU A 47 -11.16 -12.99 -22.51
N GLY A 48 -11.47 -11.70 -22.41
CA GLY A 48 -12.48 -11.05 -23.24
C GLY A 48 -12.12 -11.07 -24.72
N LEU A 49 -10.86 -10.81 -25.06
CA LEU A 49 -10.37 -10.88 -26.45
C LEU A 49 -10.35 -12.32 -26.98
N ALA A 50 -9.88 -13.29 -26.17
CA ALA A 50 -9.88 -14.69 -26.54
C ALA A 50 -11.31 -15.22 -26.74
N GLY A 51 -12.22 -14.95 -25.81
CA GLY A 51 -13.64 -15.29 -25.93
C GLY A 51 -14.29 -14.62 -27.14
N GLY A 52 -13.93 -13.37 -27.42
CA GLY A 52 -14.30 -12.63 -28.63
C GLY A 52 -13.97 -13.37 -29.92
N LYS A 53 -12.75 -13.94 -29.97
CA LYS A 53 -12.24 -14.67 -31.13
C LYS A 53 -12.78 -16.09 -31.26
N PHE A 54 -12.89 -16.84 -30.16
CA PHE A 54 -13.18 -18.27 -30.20
C PHE A 54 -14.65 -18.63 -29.96
N VAL A 55 -15.45 -17.73 -29.35
CA VAL A 55 -16.84 -18.02 -28.98
C VAL A 55 -17.81 -17.09 -29.70
N SER A 56 -17.64 -15.78 -29.58
CA SER A 56 -18.51 -14.80 -30.24
C SER A 56 -17.89 -13.41 -30.25
N PRO A 57 -17.90 -12.68 -31.39
CA PRO A 57 -17.37 -11.31 -31.48
C PRO A 57 -17.98 -10.33 -30.47
N LYS A 58 -19.20 -10.61 -29.97
CA LYS A 58 -19.88 -9.78 -28.97
C LYS A 58 -19.14 -9.76 -27.63
N ILE A 59 -18.36 -10.79 -27.31
CA ILE A 59 -17.62 -10.87 -26.03
C ILE A 59 -16.49 -9.84 -25.97
N THR A 60 -15.98 -9.39 -27.12
CA THR A 60 -14.97 -8.31 -27.20
C THR A 60 -15.46 -6.99 -26.58
N LEU A 61 -16.77 -6.75 -26.53
CA LEU A 61 -17.34 -5.57 -25.84
C LEU A 61 -16.94 -5.53 -24.36
N LEU A 62 -16.79 -6.69 -23.70
CA LEU A 62 -16.32 -6.76 -22.31
C LEU A 62 -14.90 -6.19 -22.18
N ALA A 63 -13.99 -6.58 -23.08
CA ALA A 63 -12.62 -6.07 -23.08
C ALA A 63 -12.59 -4.54 -23.33
N GLY A 64 -13.44 -4.05 -24.24
CA GLY A 64 -13.62 -2.62 -24.49
C GLY A 64 -14.13 -1.86 -23.27
N ALA A 65 -15.14 -2.41 -22.57
CA ALA A 65 -15.70 -1.82 -21.35
C ALA A 65 -14.67 -1.75 -20.23
N ILE A 66 -13.86 -2.80 -20.04
CA ILE A 66 -12.79 -2.81 -19.04
C ILE A 66 -11.74 -1.74 -19.37
N GLY A 67 -11.28 -1.67 -20.63
CA GLY A 67 -10.32 -0.65 -21.07
C GLY A 67 -10.84 0.77 -20.85
N ALA A 68 -12.09 1.05 -21.21
CA ALA A 68 -12.73 2.34 -20.98
C ALA A 68 -12.82 2.68 -19.47
N GLY A 69 -13.19 1.70 -18.64
CA GLY A 69 -13.25 1.84 -17.19
C GLY A 69 -11.89 2.16 -16.57
N LEU A 70 -10.80 1.56 -17.07
CA LEU A 70 -9.43 1.88 -16.64
C LEU A 70 -9.04 3.32 -17.00
N THR A 71 -9.36 3.78 -18.21
CA THR A 71 -9.11 5.18 -18.62
C THR A 71 -9.89 6.17 -17.77
N PHE A 72 -11.17 5.90 -17.49
CA PHE A 72 -11.99 6.72 -16.61
C PHE A 72 -11.44 6.74 -15.16
N SER A 73 -11.04 5.57 -14.66
CA SER A 73 -10.42 5.43 -13.33
C SER A 73 -9.14 6.26 -13.21
N ALA A 74 -8.30 6.26 -14.25
CA ALA A 74 -7.09 7.08 -14.31
C ALA A 74 -7.43 8.59 -14.34
N ALA A 75 -8.42 9.00 -15.14
CA ALA A 75 -8.84 10.39 -15.24
C ALA A 75 -9.43 10.94 -13.93
N THR A 76 -10.12 10.10 -13.16
CA THR A 76 -10.79 10.47 -11.91
C THR A 76 -9.99 10.16 -10.65
N ASN A 77 -8.74 9.68 -10.79
CA ASN A 77 -7.91 9.18 -9.68
C ASN A 77 -8.66 8.18 -8.78
N THR A 78 -9.55 7.37 -9.35
CA THR A 78 -10.40 6.44 -8.62
C THR A 78 -10.15 5.02 -9.10
N CYS A 79 -9.64 4.14 -8.24
CA CYS A 79 -9.46 2.72 -8.57
C CYS A 79 -10.51 1.86 -7.86
N ALA A 80 -11.70 1.75 -8.44
CA ALA A 80 -12.81 0.97 -7.86
C ALA A 80 -12.41 -0.49 -7.57
N MET A 81 -11.60 -1.09 -8.45
CA MET A 81 -11.06 -2.44 -8.26
C MET A 81 -10.10 -2.51 -7.07
N GLY A 82 -9.21 -1.53 -6.93
CA GLY A 82 -8.33 -1.42 -5.76
C GLY A 82 -9.11 -1.30 -4.46
N GLN A 83 -10.20 -0.51 -4.46
CA GLN A 83 -11.08 -0.37 -3.29
C GLN A 83 -11.81 -1.68 -2.95
N ALA A 84 -12.31 -2.41 -3.96
CA ALA A 84 -12.93 -3.70 -3.74
C ALA A 84 -11.93 -4.73 -3.17
N ILE A 85 -10.72 -4.79 -3.74
CA ILE A 85 -9.67 -5.72 -3.29
C ILE A 85 -9.15 -5.36 -1.90
N SER A 86 -9.03 -4.07 -1.57
CA SER A 86 -8.59 -3.62 -0.26
C SER A 86 -9.58 -3.97 0.87
N ALA A 87 -10.85 -4.15 0.52
CA ALA A 87 -11.88 -4.59 1.44
C ALA A 87 -11.81 -6.09 1.77
N MET A 88 -11.13 -6.90 0.96
CA MET A 88 -11.09 -8.35 1.16
C MET A 88 -10.28 -8.76 2.41
N PRO A 89 -10.64 -9.86 3.11
CA PRO A 89 -10.08 -10.19 4.42
C PRO A 89 -8.56 -10.33 4.46
N TRP A 90 -7.96 -10.85 3.38
CA TRP A 90 -6.51 -11.01 3.25
C TRP A 90 -5.75 -9.69 3.05
N ASN A 91 -6.46 -8.60 2.75
CA ASN A 91 -5.90 -7.28 2.52
C ASN A 91 -6.18 -6.29 3.67
N LYS A 92 -6.76 -6.75 4.78
CA LYS A 92 -6.84 -5.98 6.02
C LYS A 92 -5.48 -6.03 6.74
N ALA A 93 -4.98 -4.88 7.16
CA ALA A 93 -3.76 -4.82 7.95
C ALA A 93 -3.95 -5.59 9.27
N ALA A 94 -2.90 -6.25 9.73
CA ALA A 94 -2.87 -6.75 11.11
C ALA A 94 -3.10 -5.56 12.05
N LYS A 95 -3.85 -5.78 13.13
CA LYS A 95 -4.33 -4.77 14.09
C LYS A 95 -3.29 -3.66 14.30
N GLU A 96 -3.52 -2.50 13.67
CA GLU A 96 -2.62 -1.35 13.78
C GLU A 96 -2.55 -0.96 15.27
N PRO A 97 -1.36 -0.70 15.85
CA PRO A 97 -1.26 -0.18 17.19
C PRO A 97 -2.09 1.10 17.30
N THR A 98 -2.90 1.25 18.35
CA THR A 98 -3.58 2.53 18.58
C THR A 98 -2.53 3.60 18.85
N ARG A 99 -2.84 4.86 18.55
CA ARG A 99 -1.88 5.97 18.72
C ARG A 99 -1.34 6.02 20.14
N GLU A 100 -2.21 5.75 21.11
CA GLU A 100 -1.89 5.69 22.53
C GLU A 100 -0.89 4.57 22.82
N SER A 101 -1.14 3.36 22.29
CA SER A 101 -0.22 2.24 22.47
C SER A 101 1.14 2.48 21.80
N ALA A 102 1.16 3.15 20.64
CA ALA A 102 2.40 3.52 19.96
C ALA A 102 3.19 4.58 20.75
N ILE A 103 2.51 5.59 21.31
CA ILE A 103 3.14 6.61 22.15
C ILE A 103 3.72 5.99 23.43
N LEU A 104 3.00 5.07 24.07
CA LEU A 104 3.46 4.39 25.28
C LEU A 104 4.67 3.47 25.04
N GLN A 105 4.89 3.03 23.80
CA GLN A 105 6.05 2.22 23.41
C GLN A 105 7.30 3.07 23.11
N LEU A 106 7.17 4.39 22.95
CA LEU A 106 8.33 5.24 22.73
C LEU A 106 9.17 5.28 24.02
N PRO A 107 10.49 5.05 23.92
CA PRO A 107 11.35 5.19 25.08
C PRO A 107 11.33 6.64 25.54
N VAL A 108 10.80 6.89 26.74
CA VAL A 108 10.92 8.19 27.40
C VAL A 108 12.40 8.35 27.74
N ARG A 109 13.10 9.22 27.03
CA ARG A 109 14.48 9.57 27.35
C ARG A 109 14.45 10.20 28.75
N ALA A 110 14.93 9.48 29.77
CA ALA A 110 15.20 10.07 31.06
C ALA A 110 16.25 11.17 30.83
N ALA A 111 15.84 12.43 30.99
CA ALA A 111 16.76 13.55 30.98
C ALA A 111 17.63 13.43 32.23
N GLY A 112 18.78 12.77 32.12
CA GLY A 112 19.70 12.62 33.24
C GLY A 112 20.91 11.76 32.90
N ASN A 113 22.04 12.46 32.72
CA ASN A 113 23.43 11.97 32.77
C ASN A 113 23.87 10.95 31.72
N GLU A 114 24.49 11.40 30.61
CA GLU A 114 25.72 10.80 30.02
C GLU A 114 26.36 11.81 29.03
N VAL A 115 27.03 12.87 29.54
CA VAL A 115 28.08 13.60 28.79
C VAL A 115 29.20 13.96 29.76
N THR A 116 30.02 12.98 30.11
CA THR A 116 31.44 13.17 30.48
C THR A 116 32.14 11.82 30.46
N ALA A 117 32.52 11.39 29.26
CA ALA A 117 33.53 10.36 29.03
C ALA A 117 34.11 10.54 27.61
N ALA A 118 34.86 11.64 27.43
CA ALA A 118 35.98 11.79 26.49
C ALA A 118 36.61 13.16 26.74
#